data_AF-A0A6A3FZZ8-F1
#
_entry.id   AF-A0A6A3FZZ8-F1
#
_cell.length_a   1.000
_cell.length_b   1.000
_cell.length_c   1.000
_cell.angle_alpha   90.00
_cell.angle_beta   90.00
_cell.angle_gamma   90.00
#
_symmetry.space_group_name_H-M   'P 1'
#
loop_
_entity.id
_entity.type
_entity.pdbx_description
1 polymer ?
#
loop_
_entity_poly.entity_id
_entity_poly.type
_entity_poly.pdbx_seq_one_letter_code
_entity_poly.pdbx_strand_id
1 'polypeptide(L)'
;MSTSVASRNKQMSNSVAREAKASGYTREVVERRKGTRYISEEWKKYCKTLRCTHGRSQSARGTGQRKHRVVRATMCTAKVNARVVPGRSGWYVALKASGHHNHPVTKHQWFNYAENRKITDEGLTRDAEEMHKA
;
A
#
# COMPACT_ATOMS: atom_id res chain seq x y z
N MET A 1 4.53 5.84 -0.05
CA MET A 1 3.75 6.84 -0.82
C MET A 1 2.30 6.40 -0.89
N SER A 2 1.38 7.30 -0.53
CA SER A 2 -0.07 7.14 -0.73
C SER A 2 -0.66 8.48 -1.13
N THR A 3 -1.70 8.48 -1.97
CA THR A 3 -2.42 9.69 -2.39
C THR A 3 -3.84 9.63 -1.87
N SER A 4 -4.39 10.76 -1.40
CA SER A 4 -5.77 10.81 -0.91
C SER A 4 -6.79 10.81 -2.04
N VAL A 5 -8.00 10.34 -1.76
CA VAL A 5 -9.13 10.43 -2.69
C VAL A 5 -9.44 11.88 -3.01
N ALA A 6 -9.54 12.75 -2.00
CA ALA A 6 -9.81 14.18 -2.17
C ALA A 6 -8.81 14.85 -3.13
N SER A 7 -7.50 14.58 -2.98
CA SER A 7 -6.48 15.12 -3.88
C SER A 7 -6.68 14.65 -5.33
N ARG A 8 -6.96 13.36 -5.53
CA ARG A 8 -7.22 12.79 -6.86
C ARG A 8 -8.52 13.35 -7.47
N ASN A 9 -9.60 13.44 -6.71
CA ASN A 9 -10.87 13.98 -7.19
C ASN A 9 -10.72 15.46 -7.57
N LYS A 10 -9.99 16.26 -6.77
CA LYS A 10 -9.67 17.66 -7.10
C LYS A 10 -8.86 17.77 -8.40
N GLN A 11 -7.85 16.91 -8.60
CA GLN A 11 -7.10 16.87 -9.86
C GLN A 11 -7.99 16.55 -11.06
N MET A 12 -8.94 15.62 -10.91
CA MET A 12 -9.89 15.28 -11.99
C MET A 12 -10.86 16.41 -12.29
N SER A 13 -11.44 17.03 -11.25
CA SER A 13 -12.33 18.17 -11.42
C SER A 13 -11.62 19.36 -12.07
N ASN A 14 -10.36 19.63 -11.70
CA ASN A 14 -9.55 20.67 -12.33
C ASN A 14 -9.24 20.37 -13.80
N SER A 15 -8.96 19.10 -14.14
CA SER A 15 -8.74 18.67 -15.53
C SER A 15 -10.00 18.84 -16.39
N VAL A 16 -11.17 18.52 -15.84
CA VAL A 16 -12.47 18.77 -16.48
C VAL A 16 -12.69 20.27 -16.66
N ALA A 17 -12.49 21.07 -15.63
CA ALA A 17 -12.70 22.52 -15.67
C ALA A 17 -11.85 23.20 -16.75
N ARG A 18 -10.57 22.82 -16.84
CA ARG A 18 -9.64 23.36 -17.84
C ARG A 18 -10.09 23.04 -19.26
N GLU A 19 -10.59 21.83 -19.50
CA GLU A 19 -11.04 21.42 -20.84
C GLU A 19 -12.39 22.02 -21.21
N ALA A 20 -13.33 22.12 -20.26
CA ALA A 20 -14.59 22.82 -20.47
C ALA A 20 -14.32 24.28 -20.89
N LYS A 21 -13.40 24.97 -20.20
CA LYS A 21 -12.99 26.32 -20.55
C LYS A 21 -12.34 26.40 -21.95
N ALA A 22 -11.49 25.44 -22.30
CA ALA A 22 -10.76 25.45 -23.57
C ALA A 22 -11.66 25.10 -24.78
N SER A 23 -12.67 24.24 -24.57
CA SER A 23 -13.52 23.72 -25.65
C SER A 23 -14.86 24.43 -25.78
N GLY A 24 -15.27 25.23 -24.79
CA GLY A 24 -16.58 25.86 -24.73
C GLY A 24 -17.73 24.90 -24.37
N TYR A 25 -17.45 23.60 -24.18
CA TYR A 25 -18.46 22.64 -23.75
C TYR A 25 -18.75 22.74 -22.24
N THR A 26 -19.94 22.29 -21.84
CA THR A 26 -20.29 22.19 -20.41
C THR A 26 -19.43 21.12 -19.72
N ARG A 27 -19.34 21.21 -18.39
CA ARG A 27 -18.56 20.26 -17.58
C ARG A 27 -19.06 18.84 -17.73
N GLU A 28 -20.37 18.65 -17.79
CA GLU A 28 -21.03 17.34 -17.88
C GLU A 28 -20.67 16.65 -19.20
N VAL A 29 -20.60 17.40 -20.30
CA VAL A 29 -20.19 16.88 -21.62
C VAL A 29 -18.73 16.41 -21.57
N VAL A 30 -17.84 17.20 -20.97
CA VAL A 30 -16.42 16.86 -20.82
C VAL A 30 -16.25 15.64 -19.91
N GLU A 31 -16.96 15.57 -18.79
CA GLU A 31 -16.93 14.43 -17.88
C GLU A 31 -17.36 13.14 -18.55
N ARG A 32 -18.44 13.17 -19.33
CA ARG A 32 -18.92 12.03 -20.11
C ARG A 32 -17.90 11.59 -21.16
N ARG A 33 -17.31 12.53 -21.91
CA ARG A 33 -16.29 12.23 -22.93
C ARG A 33 -15.02 11.62 -22.34
N LYS A 34 -14.57 12.12 -21.20
CA LYS A 34 -13.39 11.58 -20.48
C LYS A 34 -13.68 10.30 -19.71
N GLY A 35 -14.96 9.96 -19.48
CA GLY A 35 -15.35 8.91 -18.56
C GLY A 35 -14.91 9.22 -17.12
N THR A 36 -14.89 10.49 -16.72
CA THR A 36 -14.46 10.91 -15.39
C THR A 36 -15.41 10.33 -14.35
N ARG A 37 -14.87 9.56 -13.40
CA ARG A 37 -15.59 9.05 -12.23
C ARG A 37 -14.88 9.47 -10.94
N TYR A 38 -15.63 10.03 -10.01
CA TYR A 38 -15.14 10.44 -8.69
C TYR A 38 -15.29 9.29 -7.68
N ILE A 39 -14.27 9.08 -6.85
CA ILE A 39 -14.28 8.05 -5.80
C ILE A 39 -14.88 8.67 -4.54
N SER A 40 -15.64 7.90 -3.75
CA SER A 40 -16.14 8.36 -2.46
C SER A 40 -14.98 8.81 -1.55
N GLU A 41 -15.10 9.99 -0.96
CA GLU A 41 -14.06 10.54 -0.08
C GLU A 41 -13.90 9.73 1.22
N GLU A 42 -14.92 8.97 1.62
CA GLU A 42 -14.90 8.06 2.77
C GLU A 42 -13.77 7.02 2.69
N TRP A 43 -13.33 6.68 1.47
CA TRP A 43 -12.27 5.69 1.26
C TRP A 43 -10.88 6.23 1.64
N LYS A 44 -10.75 7.54 1.86
CA LYS A 44 -9.56 8.28 2.30
C LYS A 44 -8.36 8.21 1.34
N LYS A 45 -7.95 7.02 0.89
CA LYS A 45 -6.78 6.77 0.03
C LYS A 45 -7.19 6.22 -1.34
N TYR A 46 -6.65 6.84 -2.38
CA TYR A 46 -6.81 6.43 -3.77
C TYR A 46 -5.80 5.36 -4.19
N CYS A 47 -4.57 5.48 -3.69
CA CYS A 47 -3.49 4.54 -4.00
C CYS A 47 -2.53 4.38 -2.83
N LYS A 48 -1.86 3.22 -2.77
CA LYS A 48 -0.81 2.90 -1.79
C LYS A 48 0.30 2.14 -2.49
N THR A 49 1.53 2.50 -2.20
CA THR A 49 2.70 1.71 -2.61
C THR A 49 3.19 0.87 -1.45
N LEU A 50 3.13 -0.45 -1.62
CA LEU A 50 3.75 -1.43 -0.73
C LEU A 50 5.20 -1.64 -1.20
N ARG A 51 6.13 -1.68 -0.25
CA ARG A 51 7.55 -1.91 -0.51
C ARG A 51 8.01 -3.10 0.32
N CYS A 52 9.00 -3.82 -0.18
CA CYS A 52 9.65 -4.85 0.60
C CYS A 52 10.20 -4.29 1.93
N THR A 53 10.06 -5.06 3.01
CA THR A 53 10.62 -4.77 4.33
C THR A 53 12.14 -4.57 4.29
N HIS A 54 12.83 -5.37 3.48
CA HIS A 54 14.28 -5.25 3.22
C HIS A 54 14.65 -4.05 2.33
N GLY A 55 13.67 -3.38 1.71
CA GLY A 55 13.86 -2.17 0.90
C GLY A 55 13.84 -0.87 1.71
N ARG A 56 13.57 -0.94 3.02
CA ARG A 56 13.60 0.22 3.92
C ARG A 56 14.93 0.22 4.67
N SER A 57 15.65 1.32 4.59
CA SER A 57 16.77 1.59 5.50
C SER A 57 16.23 1.57 6.94
N GLN A 58 16.78 0.67 7.76
CA GLN A 58 16.48 0.64 9.19
C GLN A 58 17.61 1.40 9.89
N SER A 59 17.26 2.35 10.74
CA SER A 59 18.25 2.98 11.62
C SER A 59 18.87 1.91 12.52
N ALA A 60 20.19 1.99 12.73
CA ALA A 60 20.85 1.12 13.68
C ALA A 60 20.25 1.34 15.08
N ARG A 61 19.75 0.28 15.72
CA ARG A 61 19.11 0.35 17.05
C ARG A 61 20.08 0.03 18.20
N GLY A 62 21.39 -0.03 17.94
CA GLY A 62 22.39 -0.35 18.97
C GLY A 62 23.82 -0.19 18.48
N THR A 63 24.77 -0.36 19.41
CA THR A 63 26.23 -0.20 19.22
C THR A 63 26.90 -1.27 18.35
N GLY A 64 26.12 -2.20 17.78
CA GLY A 64 26.64 -3.23 16.86
C GLY A 64 27.18 -4.50 17.53
N GLN A 65 27.06 -4.66 18.84
CA GLN A 65 27.62 -5.83 19.55
C GLN A 65 26.93 -7.17 19.21
N ARG A 66 25.64 -7.16 18.86
CA ARG A 66 24.91 -8.39 18.45
C ARG A 66 24.98 -8.59 16.94
N LYS A 67 25.65 -9.67 16.49
CA LYS A 67 25.75 -10.08 15.07
C LYS A 67 24.49 -10.81 14.56
N HIS A 68 23.27 -10.42 14.96
CA HIS A 68 22.08 -11.06 14.39
C HIS A 68 21.96 -10.68 12.90
N ARG A 69 22.45 -11.57 12.03
CA ARG A 69 22.76 -11.31 10.61
C ARG A 69 21.53 -11.31 9.69
N VAL A 70 20.36 -11.71 10.20
CA VAL A 70 19.26 -12.20 9.35
C VAL A 70 18.30 -11.11 8.87
N VAL A 71 18.20 -9.96 9.54
CA VAL A 71 17.23 -8.91 9.18
C VAL A 71 17.93 -7.58 8.88
N ARG A 72 18.85 -7.59 7.90
CA ARG A 72 19.43 -6.34 7.38
C ARG A 72 18.62 -5.82 6.20
N ALA A 73 18.58 -4.50 6.06
CA ALA A 73 18.10 -3.84 4.86
C ALA A 73 19.05 -4.23 3.71
N THR A 74 18.50 -4.77 2.63
CA THR A 74 19.28 -5.15 1.43
C THR A 74 19.14 -4.11 0.32
N MET A 75 18.51 -2.96 0.62
CA MET A 75 18.11 -1.97 -0.37
C MET A 75 17.27 -2.57 -1.50
N CYS A 76 16.46 -3.59 -1.16
CA CYS A 76 15.55 -4.26 -2.08
C CYS A 76 14.63 -3.25 -2.78
N THR A 77 14.54 -3.33 -4.10
CA THR A 77 13.76 -2.36 -4.91
C THR A 77 12.33 -2.82 -5.17
N ALA A 78 11.99 -4.06 -4.81
CA ALA A 78 10.68 -4.65 -5.00
C ALA A 78 9.57 -3.81 -4.34
N LYS A 79 8.58 -3.43 -5.15
CA LYS A 79 7.42 -2.64 -4.73
C LYS A 79 6.20 -2.97 -5.58
N VAL A 80 5.03 -2.82 -4.98
CA VAL A 80 3.73 -2.96 -5.64
C VAL A 80 2.95 -1.68 -5.42
N ASN A 81 2.54 -1.02 -6.50
CA ASN A 81 1.60 0.09 -6.45
C ASN A 81 0.18 -0.45 -6.62
N ALA A 82 -0.66 -0.24 -5.61
CA ALA A 82 -2.08 -0.53 -5.65
C ALA A 82 -2.85 0.77 -5.86
N ARG A 83 -3.68 0.85 -6.90
CA ARG A 83 -4.49 2.03 -7.22
C ARG A 83 -5.94 1.63 -7.50
N VAL A 84 -6.87 2.46 -7.05
CA VAL A 84 -8.28 2.30 -7.43
C VAL A 84 -8.46 2.71 -8.90
N VAL A 85 -9.18 1.92 -9.69
CA VAL A 85 -9.53 2.21 -11.08
C VAL A 85 -11.02 1.93 -11.32
N PRO A 86 -11.71 2.71 -12.17
CA PRO A 86 -13.08 2.41 -12.55
C PRO A 86 -13.09 1.17 -13.45
N GLY A 87 -14.07 0.28 -13.26
CA GLY A 87 -14.42 -0.78 -14.21
C GLY A 87 -15.88 -0.66 -14.66
N ARG A 88 -16.39 -1.69 -15.34
CA ARG A 88 -17.73 -1.66 -15.97
C ARG A 88 -18.85 -1.39 -14.95
N SER A 89 -18.88 -2.14 -13.85
CA SER A 89 -19.94 -2.07 -12.83
C SER A 89 -19.46 -1.61 -11.44
N GLY A 90 -18.26 -1.02 -11.33
CA GLY A 90 -17.74 -0.61 -10.03
C GLY A 90 -16.30 -0.14 -10.05
N TRP A 91 -15.63 -0.34 -8.91
CA TRP A 91 -14.23 0.02 -8.68
C TRP A 91 -13.37 -1.23 -8.49
N TYR A 92 -12.17 -1.21 -9.04
CA TYR A 92 -11.18 -2.30 -8.92
C TYR A 92 -9.88 -1.75 -8.36
N VAL A 93 -9.05 -2.64 -7.79
CA VAL A 93 -7.68 -2.31 -7.40
C VAL A 93 -6.72 -2.85 -8.45
N ALA A 94 -6.15 -1.96 -9.26
CA ALA A 94 -5.10 -2.31 -10.19
C ALA A 94 -3.76 -2.36 -9.46
N LEU A 95 -3.03 -3.46 -9.64
CA LEU A 95 -1.70 -3.67 -9.09
C LEU A 95 -0.64 -3.47 -10.18
N LYS A 96 0.39 -2.69 -9.88
CA LYS A 96 1.60 -2.57 -10.71
C LYS A 96 2.82 -2.93 -9.87
N ALA A 97 3.35 -4.12 -10.10
CA ALA A 97 4.63 -4.55 -9.55
C ALA A 97 5.80 -3.90 -10.31
N SER A 98 6.88 -3.59 -9.61
CA SER A 98 8.13 -3.08 -10.20
C SER A 98 9.30 -3.31 -9.24
N GLY A 99 10.52 -3.27 -9.77
CA GLY A 99 11.71 -3.69 -9.04
C GLY A 99 11.80 -5.21 -8.91
N HIS A 100 12.81 -5.68 -8.19
CA HIS A 100 13.04 -7.11 -7.99
C HIS A 100 13.54 -7.37 -6.56
N HIS A 101 13.26 -8.58 -6.07
CA HIS A 101 13.83 -9.05 -4.83
C HIS A 101 15.31 -9.40 -5.06
N ASN A 102 16.18 -8.86 -4.23
CA ASN A 102 17.62 -9.19 -4.21
C ASN A 102 18.00 -10.03 -2.97
N HIS A 103 16.99 -10.64 -2.37
CA HIS A 103 17.08 -11.52 -1.22
C HIS A 103 16.07 -12.66 -1.41
N PRO A 104 16.24 -13.81 -0.75
CA PRO A 104 15.25 -14.88 -0.85
C PRO A 104 13.88 -14.43 -0.33
N VAL A 105 12.80 -14.93 -0.93
CA VAL A 105 11.40 -14.69 -0.52
C VAL A 105 10.77 -16.03 -0.20
N THR A 106 11.20 -16.62 0.91
CA THR A 106 10.75 -17.95 1.36
C THR A 106 9.69 -17.85 2.45
N LYS A 107 8.82 -18.86 2.57
CA LYS A 107 7.85 -18.97 3.66
C LYS A 107 8.53 -18.93 5.04
N HIS A 108 9.71 -19.55 5.15
CA HIS A 108 10.53 -19.50 6.36
C HIS A 108 10.92 -18.07 6.75
N GLN A 109 11.35 -17.23 5.80
CA GLN A 109 11.67 -15.83 6.09
C GLN A 109 10.43 -15.01 6.46
N TRP A 110 9.27 -15.30 5.87
CA TRP A 110 8.02 -14.65 6.24
C TRP A 110 7.68 -14.85 7.72
N PHE A 111 7.83 -16.08 8.22
CA PHE A 111 7.59 -16.41 9.63
C PHE A 111 8.67 -15.90 10.59
N ASN A 112 9.82 -15.40 10.13
CA ASN A 112 10.80 -14.81 11.06
C ASN A 112 10.35 -13.45 11.60
N TYR A 113 9.47 -12.74 10.91
CA TYR A 113 8.89 -11.49 11.39
C TYR A 113 7.92 -11.74 12.54
N ALA A 114 8.11 -11.03 13.66
CA ALA A 114 7.28 -11.21 14.86
C ALA A 114 5.81 -10.88 14.59
N GLU A 115 5.56 -9.88 13.75
CA GLU A 115 4.22 -9.46 13.33
C GLU A 115 3.47 -10.57 12.57
N ASN A 116 4.20 -11.45 11.88
CA ASN A 116 3.66 -12.56 11.11
C ASN A 116 3.56 -13.87 11.93
N ARG A 117 4.11 -13.88 13.15
CA ARG A 117 4.03 -15.00 14.11
C ARG A 117 2.91 -14.83 15.12
N LYS A 118 2.03 -13.85 14.95
CA LYS A 118 0.92 -13.65 15.87
C LYS A 118 0.04 -14.90 15.84
N ILE A 119 0.07 -15.65 16.94
CA ILE A 119 -0.84 -16.77 17.16
C ILE A 119 -2.22 -16.16 17.38
N THR A 120 -3.17 -16.51 16.52
CA THR A 120 -4.57 -16.07 16.63
C THR A 120 -5.45 -17.15 17.23
N ASP A 121 -4.86 -18.29 17.61
CA ASP A 121 -5.56 -19.38 18.26
C ASP A 121 -5.88 -19.01 19.71
N GLU A 122 -7.16 -19.02 20.05
CA GLU A 122 -7.68 -18.61 21.37
C GLU A 122 -7.28 -19.59 22.48
N GLY A 123 -7.10 -20.87 22.16
CA GLY A 123 -6.62 -21.88 23.10
C GLY A 123 -5.18 -21.62 23.50
N LEU A 124 -4.29 -21.54 22.52
CA LEU A 124 -2.86 -21.26 22.73
C LEU A 124 -2.61 -19.89 23.38
N THR A 125 -3.46 -18.90 23.11
CA THR A 125 -3.37 -17.58 23.77
C THR A 125 -3.68 -17.70 25.26
N ARG A 126 -4.72 -18.46 25.63
CA ARG A 126 -5.11 -18.71 27.03
C ARG A 126 -4.06 -19.52 27.76
N ASP A 127 -3.50 -20.55 27.14
CA ASP A 127 -2.43 -21.37 27.73
C ASP A 127 -1.18 -20.53 28.00
N ALA A 128 -0.83 -19.62 27.09
CA ALA A 128 0.29 -18.70 27.28
C ALA A 128 0.04 -17.68 28.41
N GLU A 129 -1.20 -17.20 28.56
CA GLU A 129 -1.60 -16.33 29.68
C GLU A 129 -1.55 -17.06 31.03
N GLU A 130 -1.89 -18.35 31.07
CA GLU A 130 -1.81 -19.17 32.27
C GLU A 130 -0.35 -19.45 32.66
N MET A 131 0.51 -19.79 31.69
CA MET A 131 1.95 -19.94 31.91
C MET A 131 2.63 -18.65 32.38
N HIS A 132 2.11 -17.46 32.02
CA HIS A 132 2.67 -16.19 32.47
C HIS A 132 2.35 -15.88 33.95
N LYS A 133 1.30 -16.50 34.51
CA LYS A 133 0.87 -16.29 35.90
C LYS A 133 1.58 -17.21 36.90
N ALA A 134 2.23 -18.27 36.42
CA ALA A 134 3.06 -19.19 37.21
C ALA A 134 4.48 -18.64 37.39
#